data_AF-Q19G10-F1
#
_entry.id   AF-Q19G10-F1
#
_cell.length_a   1.000
_cell.length_b   1.000
_cell.length_c   1.000
_cell.angle_alpha   90.00
_cell.angle_beta   90.00
_cell.angle_gamma   90.00
#
_symmetry.space_group_name_H-M   'P 1'
#
loop_
_entity.id
_entity.type
_entity.pdbx_description
1 polymer ?
#
loop_
_entity_poly.entity_id
_entity_poly.type
_entity_poly.pdbx_seq_one_letter_code
_entity_poly.pdbx_strand_id
1 'polypeptide(L)'
;LRYLGIDSYSLPGIAAIISKLRFLQTLEGDDNYSIEETIDLRKLTSLRHVIGKFVGKLLIGDAANLQTLRSISSASWNKLKPELLINLRDLEIYDNYKSKEGRLSVSWASLTKLRNLRVLRLMANNGIYLSLKSEEAVRSMDVISSSLVSVTLDAITFQEDPMPFLQKMPRLEDLIFKYCDYWGG
;
A
#
# COMPACT_ATOMS: atom_id res chain seq x y z
N LEU A 1 19.57 15.54 8.34
CA LEU A 1 18.75 14.49 8.98
C LEU A 1 18.38 13.46 7.92
N ARG A 2 18.57 12.15 8.19
CA ARG A 2 18.25 11.04 7.27
C ARG A 2 17.04 10.21 7.69
N TYR A 3 16.71 10.22 8.98
CA TYR A 3 15.59 9.49 9.56
C TYR A 3 14.76 10.46 10.40
N LEU A 4 13.44 10.40 10.27
CA LEU A 4 12.49 11.09 11.12
C LEU A 4 11.41 10.10 11.52
N GLY A 5 11.36 9.79 12.82
CA GLY A 5 10.27 9.06 13.45
C GLY A 5 9.32 10.03 14.16
N ILE A 6 8.02 9.80 14.04
CA ILE A 6 6.96 10.61 14.65
C ILE A 6 6.08 9.66 15.47
N ASP A 7 6.31 9.67 16.78
CA ASP A 7 5.54 8.92 17.77
C ASP A 7 4.82 9.93 18.66
N SER A 8 3.72 10.51 18.16
CA SER A 8 2.95 11.50 18.91
C SER A 8 1.52 11.63 18.39
N TYR A 9 0.60 11.84 19.33
CA TYR A 9 -0.83 12.08 19.12
C TYR A 9 -1.15 13.30 18.23
N SER A 10 -0.31 14.33 18.28
CA SER A 10 -0.40 15.47 17.37
C SER A 10 0.89 16.27 17.45
N LEU A 11 1.45 16.62 16.29
CA LEU A 11 2.58 17.53 16.21
C LEU A 11 2.21 18.61 15.19
N PRO A 12 1.41 19.62 15.60
CA PRO A 12 0.93 20.65 14.68
C PRO A 12 2.09 21.31 13.92
N GLY A 13 1.96 21.38 12.59
CA GLY A 13 2.99 21.95 11.73
C GLY A 13 4.09 20.96 11.35
N ILE A 14 3.91 19.67 11.60
CA ILE A 14 4.86 18.63 11.19
C ILE A 14 5.09 18.63 9.67
N ALA A 15 4.07 18.95 8.85
CA ALA A 15 4.25 19.08 7.40
C ALA A 15 5.28 20.16 7.04
N ALA A 16 5.29 21.28 7.78
CA ALA A 16 6.27 22.35 7.57
C ALA A 16 7.69 21.93 7.96
N ILE A 17 7.84 21.03 8.93
CA ILE A 17 9.13 20.45 9.31
C ILE A 17 9.58 19.46 8.22
N ILE A 18 8.74 18.49 7.87
CA ILE A 18 9.04 17.43 6.90
C ILE A 18 9.49 18.02 5.55
N SER A 19 8.78 19.05 5.06
CA SER A 19 9.07 19.67 3.76
C SER A 19 10.48 20.30 3.64
N LYS A 20 11.15 20.57 4.77
CA LYS A 20 12.52 21.14 4.81
C LYS A 20 13.61 20.05 4.78
N LEU A 21 13.26 18.78 4.98
CA LEU A 21 14.22 17.69 5.19
C LEU A 21 14.70 17.07 3.87
N ARG A 22 15.41 17.82 3.02
CA ARG A 22 15.81 17.39 1.67
C ARG A 22 16.63 16.08 1.60
N PHE A 23 17.32 15.72 2.68
CA PHE A 23 18.14 14.50 2.79
C PHE A 23 17.43 13.37 3.54
N LEU A 24 16.13 13.52 3.84
CA LEU A 24 15.36 12.49 4.52
C LEU A 24 15.29 11.24 3.63
N GLN A 25 15.58 10.10 4.24
CA GLN A 25 15.55 8.78 3.61
C GLN A 25 14.41 7.93 4.18
N THR A 26 14.13 8.08 5.46
CA THR A 26 13.04 7.38 6.15
C THR A 26 12.17 8.39 6.87
N LEU A 27 10.88 8.37 6.53
CA LEU A 27 9.81 9.01 7.30
C LEU A 27 8.97 7.89 7.92
N GLU A 28 8.93 7.86 9.23
CA GLU A 28 8.20 6.88 10.01
C GLU A 28 7.21 7.60 10.93
N GLY A 29 5.94 7.25 10.80
CA GLY A 29 4.88 7.68 11.71
C GLY A 29 4.37 6.48 12.49
N ASP A 30 3.73 6.75 13.62
CA ASP A 30 3.08 5.74 14.44
C ASP A 30 1.94 5.02 13.69
N ASP A 31 1.73 3.74 14.03
CA ASP A 31 0.68 2.90 13.42
C ASP A 31 -0.70 3.11 14.08
N ASN A 32 -0.73 3.58 15.33
CA ASN A 32 -1.95 3.87 16.08
C ASN A 32 -2.47 5.29 15.83
N TYR A 33 -1.56 6.26 15.67
CA TYR A 33 -1.89 7.68 15.51
C TYR A 33 -1.74 8.15 14.07
N SER A 34 -2.87 8.63 13.52
CA SER A 34 -2.91 9.08 12.14
C SER A 34 -2.41 10.51 11.99
N ILE A 35 -1.55 10.75 11.01
CA ILE A 35 -1.18 12.11 10.61
C ILE A 35 -2.20 12.60 9.58
N GLU A 36 -3.02 13.57 9.99
CA GLU A 36 -4.11 14.14 9.17
C GLU A 36 -3.66 15.32 8.28
N GLU A 37 -2.46 15.86 8.53
CA GLU A 37 -1.91 16.96 7.72
C GLU A 37 -1.63 16.52 6.28
N THR A 38 -1.76 17.46 5.34
CA THR A 38 -1.27 17.25 3.96
C THR A 38 0.25 17.32 3.96
N ILE A 39 0.90 16.22 3.63
CA ILE A 39 2.37 16.13 3.59
C ILE A 39 2.83 16.13 2.14
N ASP A 40 3.61 17.15 1.78
CA ASP A 40 4.24 17.23 0.46
C ASP A 40 5.63 16.60 0.47
N LEU A 41 5.73 15.39 -0.08
CA LEU A 41 6.97 14.63 -0.19
C LEU A 41 7.67 14.81 -1.54
N ARG A 42 7.09 15.56 -2.48
CA ARG A 42 7.60 15.68 -3.87
C ARG A 42 9.03 16.24 -3.95
N LYS A 43 9.42 17.05 -2.98
CA LYS A 43 10.76 17.67 -2.90
C LYS A 43 11.79 16.79 -2.17
N LEU A 44 11.38 15.68 -1.58
CA LEU A 44 12.24 14.78 -0.81
C LEU A 44 12.85 13.72 -1.72
N THR A 45 13.79 14.12 -2.58
CA THR A 45 14.36 13.25 -3.62
C THR A 45 15.19 12.07 -3.08
N SER A 46 15.65 12.16 -1.83
CA SER A 46 16.38 11.09 -1.15
C SER A 46 15.48 10.08 -0.43
N LEU A 47 14.16 10.30 -0.41
CA LEU A 47 13.21 9.50 0.37
C LEU A 47 13.10 8.08 -0.21
N ARG A 48 13.23 7.09 0.66
CA ARG A 48 13.19 5.66 0.32
C ARG A 48 12.11 4.92 1.07
N HIS A 49 11.80 5.34 2.29
CA HIS A 49 10.88 4.65 3.16
C HIS A 49 9.87 5.63 3.73
N VAL A 50 8.59 5.34 3.51
CA VAL A 50 7.46 6.00 4.14
C VAL A 50 6.65 4.91 4.84
N ILE A 51 6.58 5.00 6.16
CA ILE A 51 5.93 4.01 7.02
C ILE A 51 5.05 4.78 8.01
N GLY A 52 3.86 4.27 8.30
CA GLY A 52 2.94 4.89 9.25
C GLY A 52 1.67 5.44 8.61
N LYS A 53 0.69 5.78 9.46
CA LYS A 53 -0.68 6.03 9.04
C LYS A 53 -0.92 7.49 8.62
N PHE A 54 -0.64 7.80 7.35
CA PHE A 54 -0.90 9.13 6.77
C PHE A 54 -2.32 9.21 6.18
N VAL A 55 -3.29 9.56 7.03
CA VAL A 55 -4.70 9.75 6.60
C VAL A 55 -4.89 11.03 5.79
N GLY A 56 -4.08 12.05 6.06
CA GLY A 56 -4.01 13.27 5.27
C GLY A 56 -3.57 13.02 3.82
N LYS A 57 -3.59 14.07 3.00
CA LYS A 57 -3.17 13.94 1.60
C LYS A 57 -1.64 13.78 1.55
N LEU A 58 -1.18 12.60 1.12
CA LEU A 58 0.23 12.35 0.86
C LEU A 58 0.57 12.67 -0.61
N LEU A 59 1.32 13.74 -0.85
CA LEU A 59 1.78 14.07 -2.21
C LEU A 59 3.14 13.42 -2.46
N ILE A 60 3.10 12.21 -3.02
CA ILE A 60 4.30 11.52 -3.50
C ILE A 60 4.53 12.00 -4.94
N GLY A 61 5.71 12.56 -5.19
CA GLY A 61 6.08 13.01 -6.54
C GLY A 61 6.51 11.85 -7.42
N ASP A 62 7.30 12.15 -8.44
CA ASP A 62 8.07 11.18 -9.20
C ASP A 62 9.22 10.65 -8.31
N ALA A 63 8.87 10.12 -7.13
CA ALA A 63 9.78 9.68 -6.10
C ALA A 63 10.49 8.41 -6.56
N ALA A 64 11.42 8.58 -7.49
CA ALA A 64 12.11 7.51 -8.18
C ALA A 64 12.82 6.57 -7.20
N ASN A 65 13.14 7.01 -5.98
CA ASN A 65 13.87 6.22 -5.00
C ASN A 65 13.01 5.55 -3.93
N LEU A 66 11.68 5.68 -3.97
CA LEU A 66 10.81 5.10 -2.96
C LEU A 66 10.83 3.56 -3.08
N GLN A 67 11.23 2.89 -1.99
CA GLN A 67 11.37 1.44 -1.89
C GLN A 67 10.30 0.83 -0.97
N THR A 68 9.88 1.57 0.05
CA THR A 68 8.89 1.13 1.03
C THR A 68 7.80 2.19 1.15
N LEU A 69 6.56 1.77 0.99
CA LEU A 69 5.37 2.57 1.25
C LEU A 69 4.40 1.71 2.04
N ARG A 70 4.33 1.96 3.35
CA ARG A 70 3.45 1.21 4.24
C ARG A 70 2.36 2.08 4.83
N SER A 71 1.25 1.44 5.17
CA SER A 71 0.08 2.09 5.75
C SER A 71 -0.43 3.27 4.89
N ILE A 72 -0.55 3.07 3.57
CA ILE A 72 -1.26 4.01 2.68
C ILE A 72 -2.72 3.60 2.54
N SER A 73 -3.65 4.57 2.59
CA SER A 73 -5.06 4.26 2.37
C SER A 73 -5.34 3.91 0.91
N SER A 74 -6.29 3.01 0.65
CA SER A 74 -6.73 2.66 -0.72
C SER A 74 -7.15 3.89 -1.54
N ALA A 75 -7.85 4.84 -0.90
CA ALA A 75 -8.27 6.10 -1.51
C ALA A 75 -7.10 7.01 -1.91
N SER A 76 -6.01 7.02 -1.13
CA SER A 76 -4.78 7.74 -1.47
C SER A 76 -4.00 7.02 -2.56
N TRP A 77 -3.89 5.69 -2.48
CA TRP A 77 -3.26 4.86 -3.50
C TRP A 77 -3.86 5.10 -4.89
N ASN A 78 -5.18 5.11 -4.99
CA ASN A 78 -5.90 5.31 -6.26
C ASN A 78 -5.70 6.69 -6.90
N LYS A 79 -5.17 7.68 -6.16
CA LYS A 79 -4.81 9.01 -6.68
C LYS A 79 -3.37 9.10 -7.16
N LEU A 80 -2.53 8.11 -6.81
CA LEU A 80 -1.16 8.03 -7.26
C LEU A 80 -1.08 7.46 -8.68
N LYS A 81 0.09 7.59 -9.29
CA LYS A 81 0.44 6.91 -10.54
C LYS A 81 1.42 5.79 -10.23
N PRO A 82 0.97 4.54 -10.02
CA PRO A 82 1.84 3.43 -9.62
C PRO A 82 3.00 3.18 -10.58
N GLU A 83 2.84 3.50 -11.87
CA GLU A 83 3.88 3.43 -12.90
C GLU A 83 5.12 4.29 -12.61
N LEU A 84 5.02 5.30 -11.74
CA LEU A 84 6.14 6.16 -11.35
C LEU A 84 6.92 5.60 -10.15
N LEU A 85 6.33 4.65 -9.43
CA LEU A 85 6.92 4.03 -8.23
C LEU A 85 7.75 2.79 -8.62
N ILE A 86 8.60 2.93 -9.64
CA ILE A 86 9.32 1.82 -10.28
C ILE A 86 10.26 1.07 -9.33
N ASN A 87 10.74 1.71 -8.27
CA ASN A 87 11.66 1.12 -7.29
C ASN A 87 10.96 0.59 -6.03
N LEU A 88 9.62 0.64 -5.99
CA LEU A 88 8.85 0.16 -4.86
C LEU A 88 8.96 -1.36 -4.74
N ARG A 89 9.34 -1.82 -3.55
CA ARG A 89 9.58 -3.24 -3.22
C ARG A 89 8.66 -3.75 -2.13
N ASP A 90 8.23 -2.87 -1.24
CA ASP A 90 7.39 -3.19 -0.11
C ASP A 90 6.22 -2.20 -0.06
N LEU A 91 5.01 -2.74 -0.21
CA LEU A 91 3.77 -1.98 -0.24
C LEU A 91 2.79 -2.55 0.78
N GLU A 92 2.22 -1.69 1.60
CA GLU A 92 1.09 -2.00 2.45
C GLU A 92 -0.03 -0.99 2.25
N ILE A 93 -1.17 -1.48 1.77
CA ILE A 93 -2.38 -0.68 1.58
C ILE A 93 -3.40 -1.11 2.61
N TYR A 94 -4.01 -0.15 3.29
CA TYR A 94 -5.15 -0.39 4.17
C TYR A 94 -6.43 0.24 3.63
N ASP A 95 -7.58 -0.35 3.94
CA ASP A 95 -8.89 0.23 3.69
C ASP A 95 -9.71 0.24 4.99
N ASN A 96 -9.86 1.43 5.58
CA ASN A 96 -10.61 1.62 6.82
C ASN A 96 -12.04 2.14 6.58
N TYR A 97 -12.37 2.56 5.36
CA TYR A 97 -13.69 3.08 5.06
C TYR A 97 -14.56 1.94 4.57
N LYS A 98 -15.73 1.75 5.20
CA LYS A 98 -16.84 1.05 4.55
C LYS A 98 -17.18 1.87 3.30
N SER A 99 -16.52 1.58 2.18
CA SER A 99 -16.96 2.06 0.88
C SER A 99 -18.44 1.67 0.76
N LYS A 100 -19.27 2.51 0.13
CA LYS A 100 -20.72 2.21 -0.02
C LYS A 100 -20.98 0.84 -0.66
N GLU A 101 -19.97 0.30 -1.35
CA GLU A 101 -19.99 -0.99 -2.04
C GLU A 101 -19.35 -2.15 -1.24
N GLY A 102 -18.73 -1.88 -0.08
CA GLY A 102 -18.08 -2.91 0.75
C GLY A 102 -16.95 -3.64 0.04
N ARG A 103 -16.30 -3.01 -0.95
CA ARG A 103 -15.21 -3.63 -1.74
C ARG A 103 -13.91 -2.89 -1.53
N LEU A 104 -12.81 -3.65 -1.50
CA LEU A 104 -11.47 -3.10 -1.54
C LEU A 104 -11.31 -2.42 -2.90
N SER A 105 -11.10 -1.10 -2.89
CA SER A 105 -11.09 -0.29 -4.12
C SER A 105 -9.76 -0.37 -4.90
N VAL A 106 -8.83 -1.23 -4.48
CA VAL A 106 -7.53 -1.40 -5.13
C VAL A 106 -7.68 -2.35 -6.30
N SER A 107 -7.42 -1.87 -7.53
CA SER A 107 -7.39 -2.74 -8.69
C SER A 107 -6.04 -3.47 -8.79
N TRP A 108 -6.07 -4.77 -9.07
CA TRP A 108 -4.86 -5.55 -9.37
C TRP A 108 -4.09 -4.98 -10.55
N ALA A 109 -4.80 -4.44 -11.55
CA ALA A 109 -4.19 -3.75 -12.68
C ALA A 109 -3.25 -2.60 -12.25
N SER A 110 -3.57 -1.88 -11.17
CA SER A 110 -2.70 -0.83 -10.63
C SER A 110 -1.39 -1.39 -10.05
N LEU A 111 -1.44 -2.58 -9.45
CA LEU A 111 -0.30 -3.26 -8.84
C LEU A 111 0.63 -3.86 -9.91
N THR A 112 0.11 -4.24 -11.09
CA THR A 112 0.92 -4.74 -12.23
C THR A 112 2.07 -3.84 -12.62
N LYS A 113 1.90 -2.54 -12.44
CA LYS A 113 2.85 -1.52 -12.87
C LYS A 113 4.11 -1.54 -11.99
N LEU A 114 4.05 -2.18 -10.82
CA LEU A 114 5.12 -2.24 -9.82
C LEU A 114 6.02 -3.46 -10.05
N ARG A 115 6.85 -3.40 -11.09
CA ARG A 115 7.67 -4.55 -11.52
C ARG A 115 8.67 -5.07 -10.48
N ASN A 116 9.07 -4.23 -9.53
CA ASN A 116 10.02 -4.57 -8.47
C ASN A 116 9.35 -4.91 -7.14
N LEU A 117 8.01 -4.98 -7.09
CA LEU A 117 7.28 -5.27 -5.86
C LEU A 117 7.55 -6.69 -5.39
N ARG A 118 8.04 -6.84 -4.16
CA ARG A 118 8.36 -8.15 -3.55
C ARG A 118 7.41 -8.50 -2.43
N VAL A 119 6.94 -7.50 -1.69
CA VAL A 119 6.08 -7.68 -0.53
C VAL A 119 4.82 -6.84 -0.70
N LEU A 120 3.68 -7.49 -0.65
CA LEU A 120 2.37 -6.86 -0.68
C LEU A 120 1.60 -7.21 0.59
N ARG A 121 1.15 -6.18 1.32
CA ARG A 121 0.19 -6.34 2.41
C ARG A 121 -1.09 -5.58 2.05
N LEU A 122 -2.21 -6.29 2.08
CA LEU A 122 -3.52 -5.69 1.93
C LEU A 122 -4.27 -5.89 3.24
N MET A 123 -4.62 -4.79 3.88
CA MET A 123 -5.38 -4.76 5.12
C MET A 123 -6.74 -4.15 4.85
N ALA A 124 -7.79 -4.74 5.39
CA ALA A 124 -9.14 -4.19 5.31
C ALA A 124 -9.83 -4.27 6.67
N ASN A 125 -11.04 -3.74 6.75
CA ASN A 125 -11.94 -4.02 7.85
C ASN A 125 -12.88 -5.17 7.46
N ASN A 126 -13.29 -5.98 8.44
CA ASN A 126 -14.23 -7.09 8.22
C ASN A 126 -15.48 -6.64 7.44
N GLY A 127 -15.82 -7.41 6.41
CA GLY A 127 -16.92 -7.09 5.49
C GLY A 127 -16.51 -6.26 4.27
N ILE A 128 -15.21 -6.01 4.08
CA ILE A 128 -14.67 -5.52 2.81
C ILE A 128 -14.18 -6.70 1.96
N TYR A 129 -14.73 -6.81 0.74
CA TYR A 129 -14.44 -7.91 -0.18
C TYR A 129 -13.26 -7.60 -1.10
N LEU A 130 -12.33 -8.56 -1.25
CA LEU A 130 -11.39 -8.61 -2.36
C LEU A 130 -12.05 -9.30 -3.55
N SER A 131 -12.11 -8.63 -4.70
CA SER A 131 -12.49 -9.26 -5.98
C SER A 131 -11.23 -9.66 -6.75
N LEU A 132 -11.06 -10.96 -7.00
CA LEU A 132 -9.89 -11.53 -7.68
C LEU A 132 -10.19 -11.88 -9.15
N LYS A 133 -11.47 -12.07 -9.51
CA LYS A 133 -11.91 -12.46 -10.86
C LYS A 133 -12.30 -11.31 -11.81
N SER A 134 -11.95 -10.05 -11.55
CA SER A 134 -12.22 -9.01 -12.57
C SER A 134 -11.48 -9.34 -13.89
N GLU A 135 -12.10 -9.07 -15.04
CA GLU A 135 -11.51 -9.31 -16.36
C GLU A 135 -10.14 -8.63 -16.51
N GLU A 136 -9.95 -7.52 -15.80
CA GLU A 136 -8.68 -6.81 -15.67
C GLU A 136 -7.63 -7.60 -14.88
N ALA A 137 -8.01 -8.31 -13.80
CA ALA A 137 -7.09 -9.14 -13.02
C ALA A 137 -6.57 -10.35 -13.82
N VAL A 138 -7.42 -10.91 -14.69
CA VAL A 138 -7.05 -12.02 -15.60
C VAL A 138 -6.09 -11.56 -16.69
N ARG A 139 -6.32 -10.39 -17.32
CA ARG A 139 -5.40 -9.83 -18.33
C ARG A 139 -4.11 -9.26 -17.73
N SER A 140 -4.15 -8.87 -16.46
CA SER A 140 -3.02 -8.37 -15.68
C SER A 140 -2.03 -9.46 -15.22
N MET A 141 -2.38 -10.74 -15.43
CA MET A 141 -1.61 -11.91 -14.96
C MET A 141 -0.17 -11.98 -15.49
N ASP A 142 0.11 -11.44 -16.68
CA ASP A 142 1.44 -11.53 -17.31
C ASP A 142 2.48 -10.61 -16.68
N VAL A 143 2.09 -9.66 -15.81
CA VAL A 143 2.97 -8.52 -15.43
C VAL A 143 3.28 -8.42 -13.93
N ILE A 144 2.33 -8.69 -13.02
CA ILE A 144 2.58 -8.55 -11.54
C ILE A 144 3.31 -9.76 -10.94
N SER A 145 3.19 -10.90 -11.59
CA SER A 145 3.42 -12.21 -10.97
C SER A 145 4.90 -12.55 -10.79
N SER A 146 5.80 -11.89 -11.52
CA SER A 146 7.20 -12.34 -11.61
C SER A 146 8.11 -11.93 -10.44
N SER A 147 7.73 -10.98 -9.60
CA SER A 147 8.60 -10.45 -8.53
C SER A 147 8.04 -10.55 -7.11
N LEU A 148 6.73 -10.78 -6.95
CA LEU A 148 6.10 -10.95 -5.64
C LEU A 148 6.58 -12.24 -4.97
N VAL A 149 7.07 -12.08 -3.73
CA VAL A 149 7.59 -13.15 -2.87
C VAL A 149 6.71 -13.36 -1.66
N SER A 150 6.12 -12.28 -1.12
CA SER A 150 5.25 -12.35 0.05
C SER A 150 3.96 -11.58 -0.16
N VAL A 151 2.84 -12.23 0.19
CA VAL A 151 1.51 -11.64 0.22
C VAL A 151 0.93 -11.85 1.63
N THR A 152 0.52 -10.76 2.26
CA THR A 152 -0.27 -10.80 3.49
C THR A 152 -1.64 -10.18 3.23
N LEU A 153 -2.69 -10.92 3.54
CA LEU A 153 -4.06 -10.46 3.51
C LEU A 153 -4.57 -10.42 4.95
N ASP A 154 -5.01 -9.24 5.41
CA ASP A 154 -5.41 -9.00 6.80
C ASP A 154 -6.83 -8.45 6.85
N ALA A 155 -7.69 -9.08 7.67
CA ALA A 155 -9.08 -8.72 7.90
C ALA A 155 -9.90 -8.57 6.60
N ILE A 156 -9.64 -9.47 5.65
CA ILE A 156 -10.30 -9.53 4.34
C ILE A 156 -11.34 -10.66 4.31
N THR A 157 -12.49 -10.37 3.70
CA THR A 157 -13.52 -11.38 3.40
C THR A 157 -13.43 -11.83 1.94
N PHE A 158 -13.25 -13.13 1.71
CA PHE A 158 -13.22 -13.75 0.39
C PHE A 158 -14.60 -14.25 -0.02
N GLN A 159 -15.07 -13.83 -1.20
CA GLN A 159 -16.31 -14.35 -1.81
C GLN A 159 -16.07 -15.64 -2.61
N GLU A 160 -14.82 -15.89 -2.98
CA GLU A 160 -14.41 -16.98 -3.86
C GLU A 160 -13.04 -17.51 -3.42
N ASP A 161 -12.72 -18.74 -3.81
CA ASP A 161 -11.42 -19.33 -3.48
C ASP A 161 -10.29 -18.47 -4.09
N PRO A 162 -9.38 -17.90 -3.27
CA PRO A 162 -8.28 -17.07 -3.76
C PRO A 162 -7.13 -17.90 -4.34
N MET A 163 -7.07 -19.21 -4.09
CA MET A 163 -5.93 -20.06 -4.46
C MET A 163 -5.69 -20.16 -5.98
N PRO A 164 -6.72 -20.29 -6.85
CA PRO A 164 -6.52 -20.27 -8.30
C PRO A 164 -5.87 -18.99 -8.83
N PHE A 165 -5.96 -17.89 -8.09
CA PHE A 165 -5.28 -16.63 -8.39
C PHE A 165 -3.87 -16.61 -7.80
N LEU A 166 -3.73 -16.92 -6.50
CA LEU A 166 -2.46 -16.80 -5.77
C LEU A 166 -1.41 -17.83 -6.21
N GLN A 167 -1.82 -19.06 -6.54
CA GLN A 167 -0.92 -20.13 -7.00
C GLN A 167 -0.27 -19.84 -8.35
N LYS A 168 -0.78 -18.88 -9.12
CA LYS A 168 -0.20 -18.48 -10.40
C LYS A 168 1.02 -17.57 -10.25
N MET A 169 1.37 -17.15 -9.04
CA MET A 169 2.55 -16.31 -8.78
C MET A 169 3.80 -17.19 -8.67
N PRO A 170 4.70 -17.21 -9.67
CA PRO A 170 5.81 -18.16 -9.73
C PRO A 170 6.88 -18.02 -8.64
N ARG A 171 6.95 -16.87 -7.96
CA ARG A 171 7.93 -16.59 -6.90
C ARG A 171 7.32 -16.43 -5.51
N LEU A 172 6.02 -16.67 -5.36
CA LEU A 172 5.35 -16.53 -4.08
C LEU A 172 5.84 -17.63 -3.13
N GLU A 173 6.51 -17.22 -2.06
CA GLU A 173 7.05 -18.10 -1.02
C GLU A 173 6.20 -17.99 0.25
N ASP A 174 5.81 -16.77 0.62
CA ASP A 174 5.05 -16.49 1.83
C ASP A 174 3.62 -16.05 1.49
N LEU A 175 2.64 -16.82 1.96
CA LEU A 175 1.24 -16.45 1.93
C LEU A 175 0.68 -16.46 3.36
N ILE A 176 0.24 -15.29 3.83
CA ILE A 176 -0.25 -15.10 5.20
C ILE A 176 -1.67 -14.57 5.16
N PHE A 177 -2.59 -15.26 5.81
CA PHE A 177 -3.95 -14.79 6.09
C PHE A 177 -4.09 -14.45 7.57
N LYS A 178 -4.53 -13.24 7.88
CA LYS A 178 -4.78 -12.76 9.24
C LYS A 178 -6.23 -12.32 9.36
N TYR A 179 -6.95 -12.86 10.34
CA TYR A 179 -8.35 -12.49 10.59
C TYR A 179 -9.25 -12.51 9.34
N CYS A 180 -8.96 -13.39 8.38
CA CYS A 180 -9.70 -13.49 7.13
C CYS A 180 -10.92 -14.40 7.28
N ASP A 181 -11.99 -14.05 6.56
CA ASP A 181 -13.21 -14.85 6.47
C ASP A 181 -13.39 -15.38 5.04
N TYR A 182 -13.92 -16.59 4.89
CA TYR A 182 -14.27 -17.19 3.62
C TYR A 182 -15.76 -17.53 3.59
N TRP A 183 -16.48 -16.98 2.60
CA TRP A 183 -17.93 -17.14 2.46
C TRP A 183 -18.31 -17.95 1.20
N GLY A 184 -17.33 -18.55 0.52
CA GLY A 184 -17.57 -19.33 -0.68
C GLY A 184 -18.24 -20.67 -0.37
N GLY A 185 -19.37 -20.91 -1.03
CA GLY A 185 -20.03 -22.20 -1.20
C GLY A 185 -20.06 -22.57 -2.67
#